data_AF-A0A7S3GRK0-F1
#
_entry.id   AF-A0A7S3GRK0-F1
#
_cell.length_a   1.000
_cell.length_b   1.000
_cell.length_c   1.000
_cell.angle_alpha   90.00
_cell.angle_beta   90.00
_cell.angle_gamma   90.00
#
_symmetry.space_group_name_H-M   'P 1'
#
loop_
_entity.id
_entity.type
_entity.pdbx_description
1 polymer ?
#
loop_
_entity_poly.entity_id
_entity_poly.type
_entity_poly.pdbx_seq_one_letter_code
_entity_poly.pdbx_strand_id
1 'polypeptide(L)'
;WSKIFMRIILYAAISVFIANATVLSTDPEEYYLCYFQGFFQQFFYPASWLWTTILSYLIYCLVMNGKVEMEELKMHLICWGIPLCSTLLPLTTSTYQRGNDDDGFCWLLERNHSLRQWNTFWEVLTFGCIAFVC
;
A
#
# COMPACT_ATOMS: atom_id res chain seq x y z
N TRP A 1 4.48 22.82 -13.55
CA TRP A 1 5.19 21.57 -13.90
C TRP A 1 6.15 21.12 -12.81
N SER A 2 7.28 21.78 -12.55
CA SER A 2 8.25 21.27 -11.55
C SER A 2 7.68 21.10 -10.13
N LYS A 3 6.75 21.97 -9.71
CA LYS A 3 6.10 21.88 -8.40
C LYS A 3 5.19 20.66 -8.22
N ILE A 4 4.52 20.18 -9.29
CA ILE A 4 3.62 19.01 -9.16
C ILE A 4 4.42 17.72 -9.04
N PHE A 5 5.49 17.58 -9.83
CA PHE A 5 6.41 16.44 -9.74
C PHE A 5 7.07 16.35 -8.36
N MET A 6 7.56 17.47 -7.81
CA MET A 6 8.14 17.49 -6.47
C MET A 6 7.15 17.05 -5.38
N ARG A 7 5.87 17.44 -5.49
CA ARG A 7 4.84 17.01 -4.53
C ARG A 7 4.56 15.52 -4.62
N ILE A 8 4.49 14.96 -5.83
CA ILE A 8 4.28 13.52 -6.05
C ILE A 8 5.44 12.71 -5.48
N ILE A 9 6.68 13.14 -5.75
CA ILE A 9 7.89 12.51 -5.20
C ILE A 9 7.86 12.58 -3.66
N LEU A 10 7.45 13.71 -3.09
CA LEU A 10 7.29 13.84 -1.64
C LEU A 10 6.24 12.86 -1.08
N TYR A 11 5.09 12.69 -1.74
CA TYR A 11 4.08 11.72 -1.30
C TYR A 11 4.56 10.27 -1.39
N ALA A 12 5.27 9.91 -2.46
CA ALA A 12 5.89 8.60 -2.59
C ALA A 12 6.93 8.37 -1.47
N ALA A 13 7.81 9.34 -1.25
CA ALA A 13 8.86 9.26 -0.23
C ALA A 13 8.28 9.17 1.19
N ILE A 14 7.25 9.95 1.52
CA ILE A 14 6.55 9.86 2.80
C ILE A 14 5.93 8.48 2.98
N SER A 15 5.33 7.91 1.92
CA SER A 15 4.72 6.58 1.99
C SER A 15 5.77 5.51 2.30
N VAL A 16 6.90 5.52 1.58
CA VAL A 16 8.01 4.59 1.84
C VAL A 16 8.60 4.80 3.23
N PHE A 17 8.78 6.05 3.66
CA PHE A 17 9.32 6.35 4.98
C PHE A 17 8.43 5.80 6.09
N ILE A 18 7.11 6.04 6.02
CA ILE A 18 6.16 5.54 7.01
C ILE A 18 6.11 4.00 6.99
N ALA A 19 6.08 3.38 5.82
CA ALA A 19 6.07 1.91 5.69
C ALA A 19 7.31 1.25 6.30
N ASN A 20 8.48 1.86 6.16
CA ASN A 20 9.71 1.33 6.76
C ASN A 20 9.85 1.71 8.24
N ALA A 21 9.30 2.85 8.67
CA ALA A 21 9.28 3.24 10.07
C ALA A 21 8.50 2.24 10.94
N THR A 22 7.43 1.64 10.40
CA THR A 22 6.67 0.60 11.12
C THR A 22 7.38 -0.74 11.21
N VAL A 23 8.39 -0.99 10.38
CA VAL A 23 9.24 -2.17 10.44
C VAL A 23 10.35 -2.05 11.48
N LEU A 24 10.74 -0.81 11.83
CA LEU A 24 11.81 -0.58 12.79
C LEU A 24 11.47 -1.12 14.19
N SER A 25 10.19 -1.24 14.53
CA SER A 25 9.74 -2.02 15.68
C SER A 25 9.81 -3.51 15.35
N THR A 26 11.01 -4.06 15.27
CA THR A 26 11.23 -5.52 15.17
C THR A 26 10.57 -6.21 16.37
N ASP A 27 9.70 -7.17 16.09
CA ASP A 27 8.95 -8.00 17.04
C ASP A 27 8.05 -7.23 18.03
N PRO A 28 6.90 -6.70 17.56
CA PRO A 28 5.85 -6.29 18.47
C PRO A 28 5.26 -7.51 19.19
N GLU A 29 5.70 -7.76 20.42
CA GLU A 29 5.05 -8.72 21.33
C GLU A 29 3.60 -8.31 21.64
N GLU A 30 3.33 -7.01 21.58
CA GLU A 30 2.02 -6.42 21.79
C GLU A 30 1.14 -6.52 20.53
N TYR A 31 -0.02 -7.16 20.68
CA TYR A 31 -1.02 -7.32 19.61
C TYR A 31 -1.35 -6.01 18.87
N TYR A 32 -1.48 -4.90 19.61
CA TYR A 32 -1.84 -3.60 19.03
C TYR A 32 -0.75 -3.01 18.15
N LEU A 33 0.53 -3.17 18.53
CA LEU A 33 1.66 -2.72 17.73
C LEU A 33 1.76 -3.54 16.45
N CYS A 34 1.54 -4.85 16.56
CA CYS A 34 1.54 -5.76 15.41
C CYS A 34 0.42 -5.45 14.42
N TYR A 35 -0.79 -5.21 14.93
CA TYR A 35 -1.91 -4.80 14.10
C TYR A 35 -1.64 -3.47 13.37
N PHE A 36 -1.07 -2.49 14.07
CA PHE A 36 -0.73 -1.20 13.48
C PHE A 36 0.37 -1.35 12.41
N GLN A 37 1.41 -2.13 12.68
CA GLN A 37 2.47 -2.42 11.72
C GLN A 37 1.91 -3.04 10.44
N GLY A 38 1.14 -4.12 10.56
CA GLY A 38 0.55 -4.81 9.41
C GLY A 38 -0.39 -3.91 8.60
N PHE A 39 -1.27 -3.16 9.27
CA PHE A 39 -2.18 -2.22 8.61
C PHE A 39 -1.44 -1.13 7.82
N PHE A 40 -0.41 -0.53 8.43
CA PHE A 40 0.35 0.53 7.80
C PHE A 40 1.19 0.02 6.63
N GLN A 41 1.83 -1.13 6.77
CA GLN A 41 2.55 -1.74 5.65
C GLN A 41 1.61 -2.05 4.49
N GLN A 42 0.44 -2.64 4.76
CA GLN A 42 -0.56 -2.97 3.75
C GLN A 42 -1.05 -1.72 2.99
N PHE A 43 -1.05 -0.55 3.63
CA PHE A 43 -1.52 0.70 3.03
C PHE A 43 -0.40 1.44 2.29
N PHE A 44 0.72 1.68 2.97
CA PHE A 44 1.75 2.60 2.49
C PHE A 44 2.65 1.99 1.42
N TYR A 45 2.88 0.67 1.39
CA TYR A 45 3.64 0.05 0.30
C TYR A 45 2.90 0.16 -1.05
N PRO A 46 1.64 -0.31 -1.19
CA PRO A 46 0.91 -0.16 -2.45
C PRO A 46 0.68 1.32 -2.84
N ALA A 47 0.47 2.21 -1.86
CA ALA A 47 0.40 3.64 -2.12
C ALA A 47 1.70 4.17 -2.75
N SER A 48 2.86 3.76 -2.25
CA SER A 48 4.15 4.16 -2.82
C SER A 48 4.34 3.68 -4.26
N TRP A 49 3.86 2.48 -4.58
CA TRP A 49 3.92 1.92 -5.93
C TRP A 49 3.04 2.73 -6.88
N LEU A 50 1.79 3.00 -6.49
CA LEU A 50 0.87 3.81 -7.30
C LEU A 50 1.39 5.23 -7.52
N TRP A 51 1.96 5.88 -6.49
CA TRP A 51 2.58 7.20 -6.66
C TRP A 51 3.76 7.16 -7.63
N THR A 52 4.57 6.11 -7.60
CA THR A 52 5.68 5.89 -8.54
C THR A 52 5.18 5.64 -9.97
N THR A 53 4.12 4.86 -10.14
CA THR A 53 3.49 4.59 -11.45
C THR A 53 2.88 5.84 -12.04
N ILE A 54 2.15 6.64 -11.24
CA ILE A 54 1.64 7.94 -11.68
C ILE A 54 2.81 8.83 -12.08
N LEU A 55 3.87 8.92 -11.28
CA LEU A 55 5.03 9.74 -11.62
C LEU A 55 5.61 9.35 -12.99
N SER A 56 5.81 8.05 -13.23
CA SER A 56 6.30 7.52 -14.50
C SER A 56 5.34 7.84 -15.67
N TYR A 57 4.03 7.70 -15.46
CA TYR A 57 3.02 8.03 -16.46
C TYR A 57 3.01 9.53 -16.81
N LEU A 58 3.13 10.42 -15.82
CA LEU A 58 3.18 11.86 -16.06
C LEU A 58 4.44 12.26 -16.83
N ILE A 59 5.58 11.63 -16.55
CA ILE A 59 6.82 11.83 -17.31
C ILE A 59 6.61 11.36 -18.76
N TYR A 60 6.00 10.19 -18.97
CA TYR A 60 5.69 9.68 -20.30
C TYR A 60 4.78 10.64 -21.10
N CYS A 61 3.68 11.11 -20.50
CA CYS A 61 2.80 12.10 -21.15
C CYS A 61 3.52 13.42 -21.44
N LEU A 62 4.41 13.86 -20.54
CA LEU A 62 5.19 15.06 -20.76
C LEU A 62 6.13 14.92 -21.96
N VAL A 63 6.81 13.78 -22.10
CA VAL A 63 7.73 13.50 -23.21
C VAL A 63 6.98 13.35 -24.53
N MET A 64 5.86 12.62 -24.54
CA MET A 64 5.13 12.31 -25.77
C MET A 64 4.20 13.43 -26.23
N ASN A 65 3.50 14.09 -25.31
CA ASN A 65 2.44 15.05 -25.61
C ASN A 65 2.80 16.49 -25.23
N GLY A 66 3.90 16.72 -24.49
CA GLY A 66 4.30 18.05 -24.02
C GLY A 66 3.40 18.67 -22.95
N LYS A 67 2.40 17.91 -22.46
CA LYS A 67 1.40 18.37 -21.49
C LYS A 67 1.03 17.26 -20.52
N VAL A 68 0.68 17.64 -19.31
CA VAL A 68 0.12 16.72 -18.31
C VAL A 68 -1.34 17.11 -18.07
N GLU A 69 -2.26 16.17 -18.33
CA GLU A 69 -3.72 16.41 -18.29
C GLU A 69 -4.42 15.72 -17.12
N MET A 70 -3.68 15.09 -16.22
CA MET A 70 -4.29 14.48 -15.04
C MET A 70 -4.59 15.52 -13.97
N GLU A 71 -5.84 15.47 -13.48
CA GLU A 71 -6.30 16.26 -12.36
C GLU A 71 -5.71 15.75 -11.05
N GLU A 72 -5.25 16.67 -10.18
CA GLU A 72 -4.61 16.33 -8.91
C GLU A 72 -5.53 15.52 -7.99
N LEU A 73 -6.83 15.84 -7.97
CA LEU A 73 -7.84 15.10 -7.21
C LEU A 73 -7.90 13.62 -7.64
N LYS A 74 -7.84 13.35 -8.95
CA LYS A 74 -7.87 11.98 -9.49
C LYS A 74 -6.62 11.21 -9.08
N MET A 75 -5.45 11.85 -9.09
CA MET A 75 -4.21 11.23 -8.60
C MET A 75 -4.34 10.83 -7.13
N HIS A 76 -4.84 11.71 -6.28
CA HIS A 76 -5.04 11.42 -4.86
C HIS A 76 -6.08 10.32 -4.62
N LEU A 77 -7.20 10.33 -5.35
CA LEU A 77 -8.23 9.29 -5.25
C LEU A 77 -7.69 7.91 -5.64
N ILE A 78 -6.85 7.83 -6.67
CA ILE A 78 -6.24 6.57 -7.11
C ILE A 78 -5.17 6.13 -6.09
N CYS A 79 -4.19 6.98 -5.80
CA CYS A 79 -3.04 6.61 -4.98
C CYS A 79 -3.37 6.39 -3.50
N TRP A 80 -4.40 7.03 -2.96
CA TRP A 80 -4.82 6.81 -1.58
C TRP A 80 -6.06 5.92 -1.49
N GLY A 81 -7.01 6.06 -2.41
CA GLY A 81 -8.26 5.30 -2.37
C GLY A 81 -8.08 3.83 -2.67
N ILE A 82 -7.29 3.46 -3.70
CA ILE A 82 -7.07 2.04 -4.03
C ILE A 82 -6.37 1.32 -2.87
N PRO A 83 -5.26 1.83 -2.29
CA PRO A 83 -4.65 1.18 -1.14
C PRO A 83 -5.56 1.14 0.07
N LEU A 84 -6.34 2.20 0.33
CA LEU A 84 -7.28 2.24 1.45
C LEU A 84 -8.38 1.17 1.32
N CYS A 85 -8.94 1.00 0.12
CA CYS A 85 -9.88 -0.08 -0.14
C CYS A 85 -9.20 -1.44 0.03
N SER A 86 -7.98 -1.59 -0.49
CA SER A 86 -7.22 -2.83 -0.39
C SER A 86 -6.86 -3.19 1.06
N THR A 87 -6.69 -2.21 1.95
CA THR A 87 -6.39 -2.47 3.36
C THR A 87 -7.64 -2.70 4.20
N LEU A 88 -8.74 -2.00 3.90
CA LEU A 88 -10.00 -2.10 4.63
C LEU A 88 -10.80 -3.36 4.28
N LEU A 89 -10.82 -3.76 3.01
CA LEU A 89 -11.62 -4.91 2.56
C LEU A 89 -11.23 -6.23 3.25
N PRO A 90 -9.93 -6.56 3.44
CA PRO A 90 -9.55 -7.77 4.14
C PRO A 90 -10.00 -7.83 5.60
N LEU A 91 -10.10 -6.70 6.31
CA LEU A 91 -10.56 -6.68 7.71
C LEU A 91 -11.97 -7.24 7.93
N THR A 92 -12.77 -7.34 6.86
CA THR A 92 -14.08 -8.01 6.90
C THR A 92 -13.95 -9.50 7.19
N THR A 93 -12.87 -10.13 6.73
CA THR A 93 -12.71 -11.60 6.71
C THR A 93 -11.44 -12.08 7.43
N SER A 94 -10.39 -11.26 7.46
CA SER A 94 -9.09 -11.53 8.07
C SER A 94 -8.76 -10.50 9.15
N THR A 95 -7.64 -10.71 9.85
CA THR A 95 -7.11 -9.78 10.84
C THR A 95 -5.61 -9.64 10.66
N TYR A 96 -5.04 -8.48 11.02
CA TYR A 96 -3.59 -8.32 11.06
C TYR A 96 -3.07 -8.91 12.35
N GLN A 97 -2.27 -9.97 12.24
CA GLN A 97 -1.66 -10.66 13.37
C GLN A 97 -0.25 -11.08 13.01
N ARG A 98 0.49 -11.59 14.00
CA ARG A 98 1.80 -12.15 13.77
C ARG A 98 1.65 -13.50 13.04
N GLY A 99 2.44 -13.68 11.99
CA GLY A 99 2.56 -14.98 11.34
C GLY A 99 3.01 -16.05 12.33
N ASN A 100 2.64 -17.31 12.07
CA ASN A 100 3.26 -18.44 12.77
C ASN A 100 4.69 -18.70 12.30
N ASP A 101 5.11 -18.06 11.22
CA ASP A 101 6.46 -18.13 10.68
C ASP A 101 7.33 -17.08 11.42
N ASP A 102 8.53 -17.47 11.84
CA ASP A 102 9.50 -16.74 12.68
C ASP A 102 10.05 -15.42 12.07
N ASP A 103 9.35 -14.84 11.09
CA ASP A 103 9.82 -13.70 10.31
C ASP A 103 9.70 -12.37 11.07
N GLY A 104 9.07 -12.34 12.26
CA GLY A 104 8.96 -11.13 13.09
C GLY A 104 8.11 -10.00 12.50
N PHE A 105 7.41 -10.27 11.38
CA PHE A 105 6.53 -9.33 10.69
C PHE A 105 5.05 -9.66 10.91
N CYS A 106 4.24 -8.61 10.89
CA CYS A 106 2.79 -8.71 11.05
C CYS A 106 2.10 -8.67 9.70
N TRP A 107 1.27 -9.67 9.43
CA TRP A 107 0.66 -9.88 8.12
C TRP A 107 -0.84 -10.16 8.23
N LEU A 108 -1.51 -10.33 7.09
CA LEU A 108 -2.87 -10.83 7.02
C LEU A 108 -2.91 -12.28 7.51
N LEU A 109 -3.64 -12.54 8.60
CA LEU A 109 -3.95 -13.88 9.08
C LEU A 109 -5.45 -14.11 9.22
N GLU A 110 -5.80 -15.39 9.26
CA GLU A 110 -7.17 -15.85 9.37
C GLU A 110 -7.79 -15.43 10.70
N ARG A 111 -9.03 -14.96 10.65
CA ARG A 111 -9.84 -14.82 11.86
C ARG A 111 -10.42 -16.20 12.18
N ASN A 112 -10.37 -16.67 13.42
CA ASN A 112 -10.95 -17.95 13.84
C ASN A 112 -12.33 -18.17 13.17
N HIS A 113 -12.43 -19.21 12.31
CA HIS A 113 -13.54 -19.57 11.40
C HIS A 113 -13.50 -19.07 9.92
N SER A 114 -12.49 -18.33 9.45
CA SER A 114 -12.34 -18.05 8.02
C SER A 114 -11.75 -19.26 7.26
N LEU A 115 -12.02 -19.34 5.96
CA LEU A 115 -11.37 -20.31 5.05
C LEU A 115 -10.04 -19.74 4.57
N ARG A 116 -8.96 -20.52 4.66
CA ARG A 116 -7.58 -20.14 4.24
C ARG A 116 -7.50 -19.51 2.85
N GLN A 117 -8.44 -19.87 1.99
CA GLN A 117 -8.62 -19.32 0.64
C GLN A 117 -8.88 -17.81 0.62
N TRP A 118 -9.52 -17.25 1.65
CA TRP A 118 -9.79 -15.81 1.74
C TRP A 118 -8.52 -14.99 1.94
N ASN A 119 -7.56 -15.45 2.73
CA ASN A 119 -6.28 -14.74 2.89
C ASN A 119 -5.52 -14.71 1.57
N THR A 120 -5.38 -15.86 0.90
CA THR A 120 -4.72 -15.93 -0.42
C THR A 120 -5.44 -15.06 -1.44
N PHE A 121 -6.77 -15.02 -1.41
CA PHE A 121 -7.55 -14.12 -2.26
C PHE A 121 -7.22 -12.65 -1.99
N TRP A 122 -7.20 -12.23 -0.72
CA TRP A 122 -6.88 -10.86 -0.34
C TRP A 122 -5.43 -10.48 -0.65
N GLU A 123 -4.46 -11.37 -0.46
CA GLU A 123 -3.07 -11.17 -0.82
C GLU A 123 -2.89 -10.97 -2.34
N VAL A 124 -3.52 -11.84 -3.15
CA VAL A 124 -3.49 -11.72 -4.61
C VAL A 124 -4.19 -10.44 -5.07
N LEU A 125 -5.31 -10.07 -4.45
CA LEU A 125 -6.04 -8.86 -4.81
C LEU A 125 -5.27 -7.59 -4.41
N THR A 126 -4.67 -7.57 -3.23
CA THR A 126 -3.98 -6.39 -2.69
C THR A 126 -2.61 -6.19 -3.34
N PHE A 127 -1.77 -7.22 -3.38
CA PHE A 127 -0.44 -7.10 -3.96
C PHE A 127 -0.41 -7.47 -5.43
N GLY A 128 -1.05 -8.59 -5.81
CA GLY A 128 -1.01 -9.08 -7.18
C GLY A 128 -1.67 -8.13 -8.19
N CYS A 129 -2.89 -7.66 -7.91
CA CYS A 129 -3.57 -6.75 -8.83
C CYS A 129 -2.90 -5.37 -8.90
N ILE A 130 -2.45 -4.81 -7.76
CA ILE A 130 -1.76 -3.52 -7.76
C ILE A 130 -0.41 -3.63 -8.48
N ALA A 131 0.35 -4.70 -8.24
CA ALA A 131 1.62 -4.93 -8.92
C ALA A 131 1.45 -5.18 -10.42
N PHE A 132 0.36 -5.82 -10.87
CA PHE A 132 0.10 -5.99 -12.30
C PHE A 132 -0.23 -4.66 -13.00
N VAL A 133 -0.86 -3.74 -12.28
CA VAL A 133 -1.23 -2.41 -12.79
C VAL A 133 -0.04 -1.44 -12.80
N CYS A 134 0.95 -1.64 -11.92
CA CYS A 134 2.14 -0.78 -11.79
C CYS A 134 3.27 -1.22 -12.73
#